data_AF-A0A7C9D4D3-F1
#
_entry.id   AF-A0A7C9D4D3-F1
#
_cell.length_a   1.000
_cell.length_b   1.000
_cell.length_c   1.000
_cell.angle_alpha   90.00
_cell.angle_beta   90.00
_cell.angle_gamma   90.00
#
_symmetry.space_group_name_H-M   'P 1'
#
loop_
_entity.id
_entity.type
_entity.pdbx_description
1 polymer ?
#
loop_
_entity_poly.entity_id
_entity_poly.type
_entity_poly.pdbx_seq_one_letter_code
_entity_poly.pdbx_strand_id
1 'polypeptide(L)'
;SAFDDPQKSHKIRSLSDAGAVILKGSLEDQKSLVEALKQVDVVICSIPTWQALAQQNLIRAIKLAGSIKRFIPAEFGADPDKVQIHGMDYNFYSRKVDVRH
;
A
#
# COMPACT_ATOMS: atom_id res chain seq x y z
N SER A 1 -8.29 3.96 15.80
CA SER A 1 -7.43 3.12 14.94
C SER A 1 -8.28 2.13 14.14
N ALA A 2 -7.73 1.34 13.22
CA ALA A 2 -8.50 0.29 12.53
C ALA A 2 -9.06 -0.80 13.48
N PHE A 3 -8.49 -0.95 14.67
CA PHE A 3 -8.92 -1.91 15.68
C PHE A 3 -10.07 -1.39 16.54
N ASP A 4 -10.27 -0.07 16.62
CA ASP A 4 -11.33 0.55 17.44
C ASP A 4 -12.64 0.74 16.64
N ASP A 5 -12.56 0.63 15.32
CA ASP A 5 -13.71 0.69 14.41
C ASP A 5 -14.38 -0.69 14.34
N PRO A 6 -15.67 -0.83 14.72
CA PRO A 6 -16.33 -2.14 14.78
C PRO A 6 -16.36 -2.90 13.45
N GLN A 7 -16.50 -2.20 12.33
CA GLN A 7 -16.56 -2.85 11.02
C GLN A 7 -15.17 -3.28 10.56
N LYS A 8 -14.14 -2.46 10.78
CA LYS A 8 -12.76 -2.79 10.41
C LYS A 8 -12.18 -3.89 11.31
N SER A 9 -12.43 -3.84 12.61
CA SER A 9 -11.99 -4.86 13.56
C SER A 9 -12.59 -6.24 13.24
N HIS A 10 -13.87 -6.30 12.86
CA HIS A 10 -14.50 -7.54 12.40
C HIS A 10 -13.79 -8.13 11.16
N LYS A 11 -13.45 -7.29 10.18
CA LYS A 11 -12.71 -7.72 8.98
C LYS A 11 -11.30 -8.22 9.31
N ILE A 12 -10.57 -7.50 10.17
CA ILE A 12 -9.23 -7.92 10.63
C ILE A 12 -9.31 -9.28 11.33
N ARG A 13 -10.32 -9.48 12.19
CA ARG A 13 -10.54 -10.76 12.86
C ARG A 13 -10.82 -11.88 11.86
N SER A 14 -11.71 -11.67 10.90
CA SER A 14 -11.99 -12.66 9.85
C SER A 14 -10.75 -13.05 9.05
N LEU A 15 -9.85 -12.11 8.75
CA LEU A 15 -8.58 -12.42 8.08
C LEU A 15 -7.65 -13.24 8.99
N SER A 16 -7.57 -12.89 10.28
CA SER A 16 -6.78 -13.63 11.27
C SER A 16 -7.32 -15.05 11.45
N ASP A 17 -8.63 -15.22 11.53
CA ASP A 17 -9.30 -16.52 11.66
C ASP A 17 -9.08 -17.39 10.41
N ALA A 18 -8.88 -16.77 9.24
CA ALA A 18 -8.50 -17.44 8.00
C ALA A 18 -6.97 -17.73 7.89
N GLY A 19 -6.18 -17.42 8.92
CA GLY A 19 -4.75 -17.72 8.98
C GLY A 19 -3.81 -16.56 8.60
N ALA A 20 -4.33 -15.34 8.37
CA ALA A 20 -3.48 -14.19 8.11
C ALA A 20 -2.74 -13.73 9.39
N VAL A 21 -1.44 -13.45 9.27
CA VAL A 21 -0.68 -12.82 10.35
C VAL A 21 -0.87 -11.31 10.30
N ILE A 22 -1.47 -10.74 11.35
CA ILE A 22 -1.76 -9.31 11.43
C ILE A 22 -0.59 -8.56 12.08
N LEU A 23 0.11 -7.76 11.30
CA LEU A 23 1.14 -6.84 11.80
C LEU A 23 0.54 -5.44 11.99
N LYS A 24 0.73 -4.86 13.17
CA LYS A 24 0.35 -3.47 13.45
C LYS A 24 1.49 -2.54 13.05
N GLY A 25 1.20 -1.55 12.22
CA GLY A 25 2.17 -0.56 11.76
C GLY A 25 1.48 0.64 11.12
N SER A 26 2.28 1.62 10.69
CA SER A 26 1.82 2.82 9.99
C SER A 26 2.71 3.09 8.78
N LEU A 27 2.13 3.65 7.71
CA LEU A 27 2.90 4.13 6.56
C LEU A 27 3.81 5.32 6.91
N GLU A 28 3.58 5.97 8.04
CA GLU A 28 4.38 7.09 8.54
C GLU A 28 5.50 6.62 9.49
N ASP A 29 5.47 5.37 9.94
CA ASP A 29 6.50 4.78 10.80
C ASP A 29 7.41 3.85 9.98
N GLN A 30 8.50 4.42 9.48
CA GLN A 30 9.50 3.71 8.68
C GLN A 30 10.08 2.48 9.41
N LYS A 31 10.26 2.54 10.73
CA LYS A 31 10.82 1.42 11.50
C LYS A 31 9.85 0.24 11.48
N SER A 32 8.55 0.49 11.73
CA SER A 32 7.52 -0.55 11.67
C SER A 32 7.45 -1.20 10.28
N LEU A 33 7.56 -0.39 9.21
CA LEU A 33 7.54 -0.90 7.84
C LEU A 33 8.75 -1.78 7.54
N VAL A 34 9.97 -1.31 7.86
CA VAL A 34 11.19 -2.09 7.57
C VAL A 34 11.18 -3.43 8.30
N GLU A 35 10.75 -3.48 9.56
CA GLU A 35 10.66 -4.74 10.31
C GLU A 35 9.58 -5.69 9.74
N ALA A 36 8.46 -5.17 9.25
CA ALA A 36 7.47 -5.97 8.55
C ALA A 36 8.00 -6.50 7.21
N LEU A 37 8.70 -5.67 6.45
CA LEU A 37 9.23 -5.98 5.12
C LEU A 37 10.31 -7.06 5.15
N LYS A 38 11.12 -7.13 6.22
CA LYS A 38 12.10 -8.21 6.42
C LYS A 38 11.48 -9.60 6.54
N GLN A 39 10.18 -9.69 6.83
CA GLN A 39 9.46 -10.96 7.03
C GLN A 39 8.82 -11.49 5.75
N VAL A 40 8.92 -10.77 4.63
CA VAL A 40 8.20 -11.09 3.39
C VAL A 40 9.09 -10.96 2.16
N ASP A 41 8.71 -11.67 1.10
CA ASP A 41 9.38 -11.61 -0.20
C ASP A 41 8.67 -10.67 -1.19
N VAL A 42 7.36 -10.53 -1.06
CA VAL A 42 6.49 -9.81 -2.01
C VAL A 42 5.61 -8.84 -1.25
N VAL A 43 5.47 -7.63 -1.79
CA VAL A 43 4.65 -6.56 -1.20
C VAL A 43 3.57 -6.15 -2.18
N ILE A 44 2.33 -6.10 -1.70
CA ILE A 44 1.17 -5.60 -2.45
C ILE A 44 0.61 -4.41 -1.68
N CYS A 45 0.55 -3.24 -2.32
CA CYS A 45 -0.07 -2.05 -1.75
C CYS A 45 -1.51 -1.90 -2.25
N SER A 46 -2.47 -1.77 -1.35
CA SER A 46 -3.89 -1.59 -1.68
C SER A 46 -4.50 -0.37 -0.98
N ILE A 47 -3.71 0.69 -0.79
CA ILE A 47 -4.22 1.94 -0.22
C ILE A 47 -5.09 2.69 -1.24
N PRO A 48 -6.06 3.49 -0.79
CA PRO A 48 -6.91 4.22 -1.72
C PRO A 48 -6.12 5.34 -2.42
N THR A 49 -6.51 5.66 -3.66
CA THR A 49 -5.79 6.60 -4.53
C THR A 49 -5.58 7.99 -3.93
N TRP A 50 -6.49 8.46 -3.08
CA TRP A 50 -6.30 9.75 -2.41
C TRP A 50 -5.10 9.76 -1.45
N GLN A 51 -4.62 8.58 -1.02
CA GLN A 51 -3.38 8.38 -0.27
C GLN A 51 -2.22 7.90 -1.14
N ALA A 52 -2.32 7.90 -2.48
CA ALA A 52 -1.30 7.31 -3.35
C ALA A 52 0.13 7.76 -3.06
N LEU A 53 0.34 9.03 -2.67
CA LEU A 53 1.66 9.57 -2.32
C LEU A 53 2.25 8.93 -1.05
N ALA A 54 1.45 8.40 -0.13
CA ALA A 54 1.94 7.66 1.03
C ALA A 54 2.69 6.38 0.65
N GLN A 55 2.53 5.88 -0.59
CA GLN A 55 3.33 4.78 -1.11
C GLN A 55 4.83 5.12 -1.19
N GLN A 56 5.20 6.40 -1.27
CA GLN A 56 6.61 6.82 -1.29
C GLN A 56 7.35 6.39 -0.02
N ASN A 57 6.69 6.42 1.14
CA ASN A 57 7.26 5.93 2.39
C ASN A 57 7.47 4.42 2.36
N LEU A 58 6.51 3.68 1.80
CA LEU A 58 6.62 2.23 1.60
C LEU A 58 7.75 1.88 0.62
N ILE A 59 7.89 2.60 -0.49
CA ILE A 59 8.99 2.43 -1.45
C ILE A 59 10.34 2.68 -0.78
N ARG A 60 10.46 3.74 0.03
CA ARG A 60 11.68 4.01 0.80
C ARG A 60 12.00 2.87 1.76
N ALA A 61 11.01 2.37 2.49
CA ALA A 61 11.18 1.25 3.40
C ALA A 61 11.56 -0.06 2.67
N ILE A 62 11.00 -0.32 1.49
CA ILE A 62 11.36 -1.46 0.63
C ILE A 62 12.84 -1.39 0.23
N LYS A 63 13.30 -0.21 -0.22
CA LYS A 63 14.72 0.01 -0.57
C LYS A 63 15.65 -0.23 0.63
N LEU A 64 15.23 0.19 1.83
CA LEU A 64 16.02 -0.02 3.06
C LEU A 64 16.02 -1.47 3.54
N ALA A 65 14.90 -2.20 3.39
CA ALA A 65 14.83 -3.61 3.76
C ALA A 65 15.74 -4.48 2.88
N GLY A 66 15.85 -4.14 1.58
CA GLY A 66 16.81 -4.77 0.66
C GLY A 66 16.52 -6.23 0.29
N SER A 67 15.48 -6.84 0.87
CA SER A 67 15.15 -8.27 0.70
C SER A 67 13.94 -8.53 -0.21
N ILE A 68 13.22 -7.50 -0.64
CA ILE A 68 11.96 -7.65 -1.39
C ILE A 68 12.23 -8.06 -2.84
N LYS A 69 11.62 -9.17 -3.27
CA LYS A 69 11.72 -9.73 -4.62
C LYS A 69 10.76 -9.07 -5.61
N ARG A 70 9.61 -8.55 -5.14
CA ARG A 70 8.60 -7.89 -5.99
C ARG A 70 7.73 -6.91 -5.21
N PHE A 71 7.45 -5.76 -5.81
CA PHE A 71 6.49 -4.78 -5.31
C PHE A 71 5.37 -4.57 -6.33
N ILE A 72 4.12 -4.61 -5.86
CA ILE A 72 2.91 -4.32 -6.65
C ILE A 72 2.23 -3.07 -6.05
N PRO A 73 2.29 -1.91 -6.72
CA PRO A 73 1.69 -0.67 -6.23
C PRO A 73 0.16 -0.66 -6.34
N ALA A 74 -0.49 0.30 -5.67
CA ALA A 74 -1.94 0.47 -5.63
C ALA A 74 -2.53 1.05 -6.94
N GLU A 75 -2.39 0.30 -8.03
CA GLU A 75 -2.75 0.74 -9.38
C GLU A 75 -4.14 0.25 -9.83
N PHE A 76 -4.43 -1.05 -9.70
CA PHE A 76 -5.70 -1.78 -9.93
C PHE A 76 -6.83 -1.07 -10.73
N GLY A 77 -6.52 -0.47 -11.88
CA GLY A 77 -7.43 0.36 -12.66
C GLY A 77 -6.88 0.58 -14.08
N ALA A 78 -7.25 1.70 -14.73
CA ALA A 78 -6.70 2.03 -16.04
C ALA A 78 -5.20 2.29 -15.98
N ASP A 79 -4.48 1.96 -17.06
CA ASP A 79 -3.05 2.20 -17.17
C ASP A 79 -2.78 3.71 -17.38
N PRO A 80 -2.23 4.43 -16.39
CA PRO A 80 -2.07 5.88 -16.48
C PRO A 80 -1.12 6.32 -17.62
N ASP A 81 -0.25 5.43 -18.13
CA ASP A 81 0.68 5.75 -19.22
C ASP A 81 0.09 5.49 -20.62
N LYS A 82 -1.05 4.79 -20.70
CA LYS A 82 -1.69 4.43 -21.99
C LYS A 82 -3.02 5.13 -22.22
N VAL A 83 -3.55 5.82 -21.21
CA VAL A 83 -4.88 6.42 -21.27
C VAL A 83 -4.78 7.90 -20.93
N GLN A 84 -5.26 8.76 -21.84
CA GLN A 84 -5.37 10.18 -21.57
C GLN A 84 -6.63 10.46 -20.75
N ILE A 85 -6.46 10.58 -19.44
CA ILE A 85 -7.56 10.85 -18.50
C ILE A 85 -7.85 12.35 -18.50
N HIS A 86 -9.12 12.72 -18.61
CA HIS A 86 -9.59 14.11 -18.58
C HIS A 86 -10.61 14.31 -17.46
N GLY A 87 -10.90 15.58 -17.13
CA GLY A 87 -11.95 15.92 -16.18
C GLY A 87 -11.64 15.49 -14.75
N MET A 88 -12.66 15.06 -14.00
CA MET A 88 -12.55 14.81 -12.55
C MET A 88 -11.58 13.68 -12.18
N ASP A 89 -11.30 12.76 -13.10
CA ASP A 89 -10.43 11.61 -12.86
C ASP A 89 -8.94 11.92 -13.08
N TYR A 90 -8.58 13.07 -13.66
CA TYR A 90 -7.18 13.41 -13.94
C TYR A 90 -6.31 13.35 -12.66
N ASN A 91 -6.80 13.96 -11.58
CA ASN A 91 -6.10 13.98 -10.29
C ASN A 91 -5.99 12.60 -9.63
N PHE A 92 -6.87 11.66 -9.99
CA PHE A 92 -6.82 10.28 -9.51
C PHE A 92 -5.65 9.53 -10.15
N TYR A 93 -5.47 9.67 -11.46
CA TYR A 93 -4.42 8.94 -12.19
C TYR A 93 -3.06 9.65 -12.19
N SER A 94 -3.00 10.98 -12.09
CA SER A 94 -1.71 11.69 -12.06
C SER A 94 -0.84 11.31 -10.86
N ARG A 95 -1.44 11.13 -9.68
CA ARG A 95 -0.73 10.70 -8.45
C ARG A 95 -0.17 9.27 -8.52
N LYS A 96 -0.68 8.45 -9.44
CA LYS A 96 -0.22 7.08 -9.67
C LYS A 96 1.05 7.04 -10.53
N VAL A 97 1.17 7.98 -11.46
CA VAL A 97 2.40 8.17 -12.26
C VAL A 97 3.60 8.46 -11.34
N ASP A 98 3.42 9.31 -10.33
CA ASP A 98 4.46 9.65 -9.34
C ASP A 98 4.92 8.46 -8.46
N VAL A 99 4.17 7.34 -8.45
CA VAL A 99 4.53 6.12 -7.73
C VAL A 99 5.34 5.18 -8.62
N ARG A 100 5.17 5.28 -9.95
CA ARG A 100 5.92 4.50 -10.95
C ARG A 100 7.35 5.00 -11.16
N HIS A 101 7.56 6.31 -11.05
CA HIS A 101 8.85 6.99 -11.29
C HIS A 101 9.55 7.33 -9.97
#